data_AF-A0AAE6WPQ9-F1
#
_entry.id   AF-A0AAE6WPQ9-F1
#
_cell.length_a   1.000
_cell.length_b   1.000
_cell.length_c   1.000
_cell.angle_alpha   90.00
_cell.angle_beta   90.00
_cell.angle_gamma   90.00
#
_symmetry.space_group_name_H-M   'P 1'
#
loop_
_entity.id
_entity.type
_entity.pdbx_description
1 polymer ?
#
loop_
_entity_poly.entity_id
_entity_poly.type
_entity_poly.pdbx_seq_one_letter_code
_entity_poly.pdbx_strand_id
1 'polypeptide(L)'
;MGIREKLKEREEARDKAAQGAGGGINAGLPEGVTRYVKLSQELTGGKTFVLLAPYTEWYFYYTHEDGEKYPSRETYYRKHTCSHSPKKAPANEDEGVTLFDQYAKPNGTNCLSCKAKAKRKLYFMVPVYDPEYKTWRVLDLKEFHANNLMIDFDKLEKAAKKFKPDYTLTGDAVTISKADKSYSLESADLDEGVLDAARAFIGSTEIKYEELANFRTEDDIREILKNATKNVDQSVLEDGPITVSDEYLPF
;
A
#
# COMPACT_ATOMS: atom_id res chain seq x y z
N MET A 1 37.98 -20.11 -3.22
CA MET A 1 36.78 -19.33 -3.57
C MET A 1 37.19 -18.05 -4.28
N GLY A 2 36.70 -17.83 -5.49
CA GLY A 2 37.00 -16.67 -6.33
C GLY A 2 36.06 -15.47 -6.08
N ILE A 3 36.43 -14.30 -6.60
CA ILE A 3 35.64 -13.06 -6.48
C ILE A 3 34.21 -13.23 -7.03
N ARG A 4 34.02 -14.04 -8.08
CA ARG A 4 32.70 -14.32 -8.66
C ARG A 4 31.77 -15.09 -7.70
N GLU A 5 32.31 -16.03 -6.95
CA GLU A 5 31.54 -16.80 -5.95
C GLU A 5 31.14 -15.90 -4.79
N LYS A 6 32.05 -15.03 -4.32
CA LYS A 6 31.74 -14.03 -3.27
C LYS A 6 30.71 -12.98 -3.71
N LEU A 7 30.68 -12.61 -4.99
CA LEU A 7 29.66 -11.69 -5.52
C LEU A 7 28.28 -12.37 -5.56
N LYS A 8 28.24 -13.64 -5.98
CA LYS A 8 27.01 -14.45 -5.99
C LYS A 8 26.45 -14.67 -4.58
N GLU A 9 27.30 -15.03 -3.62
CA GLU A 9 26.90 -15.17 -2.21
C GLU A 9 26.35 -13.86 -1.63
N ARG A 10 26.90 -12.72 -2.06
CA ARG A 10 26.47 -11.39 -1.61
C ARG A 10 25.16 -10.96 -2.27
N GLU A 11 24.91 -11.37 -3.50
CA GLU A 11 23.63 -11.22 -4.20
C GLU A 11 22.56 -12.08 -3.54
N GLU A 12 22.82 -13.38 -3.36
CA GLU A 12 21.92 -14.31 -2.65
C GLU A 12 21.64 -13.88 -1.20
N ALA A 13 22.62 -13.30 -0.49
CA ALA A 13 22.43 -12.75 0.85
C ALA A 13 21.58 -11.47 0.85
N ARG A 14 21.70 -10.62 -0.18
CA ARG A 14 20.81 -9.46 -0.37
C ARG A 14 19.39 -9.89 -0.69
N ASP A 15 19.22 -10.94 -1.48
CA ASP A 15 17.90 -11.47 -1.84
C ASP A 15 17.22 -12.13 -0.64
N LYS A 16 17.96 -12.91 0.15
CA LYS A 16 17.49 -13.44 1.43
C LYS A 16 17.16 -12.34 2.45
N ALA A 17 17.93 -11.25 2.46
CA ALA A 17 17.65 -10.09 3.31
C ALA A 17 16.42 -9.30 2.83
N ALA A 18 16.22 -9.17 1.52
CA ALA A 18 15.03 -8.54 0.93
C ALA A 18 13.76 -9.37 1.13
N GLN A 19 13.90 -10.69 1.24
CA GLN A 19 12.81 -11.61 1.52
C GLN A 19 12.54 -11.80 3.02
N GLY A 20 13.43 -11.37 3.92
CA GLY A 20 13.33 -11.62 5.36
C GLY A 20 13.51 -13.11 5.70
N ALA A 21 14.30 -13.43 6.73
CA ALA A 21 14.48 -14.81 7.18
C ALA A 21 13.15 -15.39 7.70
N GLY A 22 12.41 -16.08 6.83
CA GLY A 22 11.04 -16.55 7.08
C GLY A 22 10.09 -16.42 5.88
N GLY A 23 10.52 -15.78 4.79
CA GLY A 23 9.66 -15.52 3.64
C GLY A 23 8.61 -14.47 4.01
N GLY A 24 9.05 -13.23 4.18
CA GLY A 24 8.23 -12.07 4.52
C GLY A 24 7.11 -11.80 3.51
N ILE A 25 6.60 -10.58 3.46
CA ILE A 25 5.36 -10.27 2.72
C ILE A 25 5.31 -10.74 1.25
N ASN A 26 6.48 -10.92 0.61
CA ASN A 26 6.62 -11.39 -0.76
C ASN A 26 6.84 -12.92 -0.90
N ALA A 27 6.69 -13.71 0.16
CA ALA A 27 6.81 -15.17 0.06
C ALA A 27 5.86 -15.76 -0.99
N GLY A 28 6.39 -16.75 -1.72
CA GLY A 28 5.69 -17.42 -2.82
C GLY A 28 5.72 -16.69 -4.15
N LEU A 29 6.34 -15.50 -4.25
CA LEU A 29 6.51 -14.78 -5.51
C LEU A 29 7.86 -15.07 -6.20
N PRO A 30 7.92 -15.01 -7.54
CA PRO A 30 9.19 -15.06 -8.27
C PRO A 30 10.14 -13.92 -7.88
N GLU A 31 11.43 -14.13 -8.15
CA GLU A 31 12.47 -13.13 -7.88
C GLU A 31 12.13 -11.78 -8.56
N GLY A 32 12.27 -10.67 -7.82
CA GLY A 32 11.99 -9.32 -8.30
C GLY A 32 10.51 -8.92 -8.32
N VAL A 33 9.59 -9.85 -8.06
CA VAL A 33 8.14 -9.60 -7.97
C VAL A 33 7.74 -9.35 -6.52
N THR A 34 6.85 -8.38 -6.30
CA THR A 34 6.38 -7.97 -4.97
C THR A 34 4.86 -8.04 -4.87
N ARG A 35 4.31 -8.16 -3.66
CA ARG A 35 2.85 -8.07 -3.46
C ARG A 35 2.29 -6.74 -3.96
N TYR A 36 3.04 -5.66 -3.87
CA TYR A 36 2.67 -4.40 -4.53
C TYR A 36 2.92 -4.49 -6.02
N VAL A 37 1.92 -4.12 -6.81
CA VAL A 37 2.07 -3.85 -8.23
C VAL A 37 2.86 -2.56 -8.40
N LYS A 38 3.97 -2.59 -9.15
CA LYS A 38 4.80 -1.42 -9.41
C LYS A 38 4.11 -0.54 -10.45
N LEU A 39 3.18 0.30 -10.00
CA LEU A 39 2.22 1.02 -10.84
C LEU A 39 2.82 1.74 -12.06
N SER A 40 3.99 2.38 -11.92
CA SER A 40 4.63 3.10 -13.03
C SER A 40 5.42 2.23 -14.01
N GLN A 41 5.73 1.00 -13.63
CA GLN A 41 6.49 0.06 -14.46
C GLN A 41 5.54 -0.96 -15.11
N GLU A 42 4.67 -1.56 -14.32
CA GLU A 42 3.82 -2.68 -14.75
C GLU A 42 2.53 -2.26 -15.45
N LEU A 43 2.04 -1.03 -15.23
CA LEU A 43 0.80 -0.55 -15.85
C LEU A 43 1.05 0.31 -17.09
N THR A 44 2.32 0.44 -17.50
CA THR A 44 2.69 1.09 -18.76
C THR A 44 2.25 0.19 -19.91
N GLY A 45 1.24 0.61 -20.67
CA GLY A 45 0.65 -0.18 -21.76
C GLY A 45 -0.53 -1.08 -21.35
N GLY A 46 -0.90 -1.05 -20.06
CA GLY A 46 -2.00 -1.85 -19.53
C GLY A 46 -1.58 -3.25 -19.08
N LYS A 47 -2.12 -3.68 -17.94
CA LYS A 47 -1.98 -5.04 -17.44
C LYS A 47 -3.31 -5.59 -16.97
N THR A 48 -3.60 -6.83 -17.33
CA THR A 48 -4.83 -7.52 -16.97
C THR A 48 -4.72 -8.17 -15.60
N PHE A 49 -5.75 -8.00 -14.79
CA PHE A 49 -5.91 -8.56 -13.45
C PHE A 49 -7.34 -9.08 -13.28
N VAL A 50 -7.58 -9.85 -12.22
CA VAL A 50 -8.93 -10.10 -11.72
C VAL A 50 -9.12 -9.31 -10.42
N LEU A 51 -10.21 -8.54 -10.30
CA LEU A 51 -10.50 -7.82 -9.05
C LEU A 51 -10.94 -8.80 -7.96
N LEU A 52 -10.38 -8.68 -6.75
CA LEU A 52 -10.67 -9.61 -5.66
C LEU A 52 -11.63 -9.07 -4.61
N ALA A 53 -12.01 -7.80 -4.71
CA ALA A 53 -12.99 -7.18 -3.81
C ALA A 53 -13.70 -6.01 -4.50
N PRO A 54 -14.98 -5.75 -4.17
CA PRO A 54 -15.65 -4.52 -4.54
C PRO A 54 -14.99 -3.32 -3.85
N TYR A 55 -15.16 -2.11 -4.39
CA TYR A 55 -14.48 -0.94 -3.83
C TYR A 55 -14.94 -0.55 -2.42
N THR A 56 -16.13 -0.98 -2.01
CA THR A 56 -16.65 -0.82 -0.64
C THR A 56 -15.85 -1.64 0.38
N GLU A 57 -15.11 -2.65 -0.09
CA GLU A 57 -14.27 -3.56 0.72
C GLU A 57 -12.77 -3.31 0.52
N TRP A 58 -12.37 -2.30 -0.27
CA TRP A 58 -10.96 -1.95 -0.43
C TRP A 58 -10.39 -1.42 0.88
N TYR A 59 -9.19 -1.90 1.24
CA TYR A 59 -8.51 -1.40 2.43
C TYR A 59 -8.05 0.03 2.19
N PHE A 60 -8.55 0.96 3.01
CA PHE A 60 -8.08 2.34 3.02
C PHE A 60 -7.27 2.62 4.28
N TYR A 61 -6.27 3.48 4.13
CA TYR A 61 -5.38 3.85 5.23
C TYR A 61 -4.79 5.23 4.97
N TYR A 62 -4.39 5.89 6.04
CA TYR A 62 -3.80 7.21 5.94
C TYR A 62 -2.29 7.11 6.01
N THR A 63 -1.61 7.95 5.25
CA THR A 63 -0.15 8.05 5.24
C THR A 63 0.25 9.49 5.49
N HIS A 64 1.40 9.67 6.10
CA HIS A 64 2.10 10.94 6.10
C HIS A 64 3.08 10.92 4.94
N GLU A 65 2.92 11.87 4.02
CA GLU A 65 3.78 11.99 2.84
C GLU A 65 3.95 13.47 2.50
N ASP A 66 5.18 13.95 2.65
CA ASP A 66 5.62 15.18 2.02
C ASP A 66 6.34 14.86 0.73
N GLY A 67 5.93 15.52 -0.36
CA GLY A 67 6.39 15.18 -1.68
C GLY A 67 6.59 16.44 -2.48
N GLU A 68 7.86 16.77 -2.73
CA GLU A 68 8.25 17.53 -3.91
C GLU A 68 9.19 16.72 -4.80
N LYS A 69 9.16 17.04 -6.10
CA LYS A 69 9.64 16.21 -7.21
C LYS A 69 11.10 16.45 -7.60
N TYR A 70 11.88 17.18 -6.78
CA TYR A 70 13.21 17.67 -7.15
C TYR A 70 14.12 17.77 -5.93
N PRO A 71 15.46 17.72 -6.11
CA PRO A 71 16.42 17.74 -5.00
C PRO A 71 16.52 19.18 -4.47
N SER A 72 15.55 19.61 -3.67
CA SER A 72 15.77 20.77 -2.80
C SER A 72 16.78 20.35 -1.72
N ARG A 73 17.58 21.30 -1.22
CA ARG A 73 18.45 21.08 -0.05
C ARG A 73 17.65 20.84 1.24
N GLU A 74 16.32 20.85 1.18
CA GLU A 74 15.43 20.59 2.30
C GLU A 74 15.28 19.07 2.48
N THR A 75 15.48 18.59 3.70
CA THR A 75 15.21 17.19 4.03
C THR A 75 13.74 17.04 4.38
N TYR A 76 12.95 16.43 3.49
CA TYR A 76 11.56 16.09 3.79
C TYR A 76 11.48 14.77 4.57
N TYR A 77 10.39 14.55 5.32
CA TYR A 77 10.19 13.25 5.98
C TYR A 77 9.80 12.17 4.96
N ARG A 78 10.26 10.94 5.22
CA ARG A 78 9.92 9.77 4.42
C ARG A 78 8.44 9.41 4.55
N LYS A 79 7.82 8.95 3.46
CA LYS A 79 6.45 8.38 3.48
C LYS A 79 6.36 7.28 4.54
N HIS A 80 5.37 7.37 5.41
CA HIS A 80 5.06 6.32 6.39
C HIS A 80 3.58 6.32 6.73
N THR A 81 3.09 5.18 7.19
CA THR A 81 1.68 5.02 7.54
C THR A 81 1.35 5.79 8.83
N CYS A 82 0.20 6.45 8.83
CA CYS A 82 -0.36 7.13 10.00
C CYS A 82 -0.81 6.07 11.00
N SER A 83 -0.27 6.09 12.22
CA SER A 83 -0.65 5.15 13.29
C SER A 83 -2.15 5.21 13.64
N HIS A 84 -2.80 6.35 13.36
CA HIS A 84 -4.24 6.53 13.39
C HIS A 84 -4.88 6.22 12.02
N SER A 85 -4.82 4.95 11.63
CA SER A 85 -5.50 4.39 10.45
C SER A 85 -6.16 3.05 10.81
N PRO A 86 -7.17 2.60 10.04
CA PRO A 86 -7.74 1.27 10.20
C PRO A 86 -6.66 0.18 10.13
N LYS A 87 -6.81 -0.89 10.91
CA LYS A 87 -5.90 -2.05 10.91
C LYS A 87 -6.40 -3.22 10.06
N LYS A 88 -7.60 -3.11 9.52
CA LYS A 88 -8.22 -4.13 8.67
C LYS A 88 -9.00 -3.48 7.55
N ALA A 89 -9.19 -4.23 6.47
CA ALA A 89 -10.16 -3.88 5.44
C ALA A 89 -11.59 -3.93 6.02
N PRO A 90 -12.50 -3.09 5.53
CA PRO A 90 -13.92 -3.25 5.84
C PRO A 90 -14.45 -4.57 5.29
N ALA A 91 -15.29 -5.27 6.06
CA ALA A 91 -15.93 -6.52 5.62
C ALA A 91 -17.18 -6.28 4.77
N ASN A 92 -17.71 -5.05 4.75
CA ASN A 92 -18.86 -4.62 3.97
C ASN A 92 -18.94 -3.08 3.95
N GLU A 93 -19.90 -2.56 3.20
CA GLU A 93 -20.12 -1.11 3.03
C GLU A 93 -20.38 -0.36 4.34
N ASP A 94 -21.24 -0.88 5.21
CA ASP A 94 -21.58 -0.23 6.50
C ASP A 94 -20.36 -0.10 7.42
N GLU A 95 -19.54 -1.16 7.47
CA GLU A 95 -18.26 -1.11 8.19
C GLU A 95 -17.28 -0.14 7.53
N GLY A 96 -17.25 -0.08 6.20
CA GLY A 96 -16.45 0.88 5.42
C GLY A 96 -16.74 2.32 5.82
N VAL A 97 -18.01 2.70 5.83
CA VAL A 97 -18.46 4.05 6.23
C VAL A 97 -18.08 4.33 7.69
N THR A 98 -18.34 3.38 8.59
CA THR A 98 -18.04 3.53 10.02
C THR A 98 -16.54 3.75 10.27
N LEU A 99 -15.68 2.94 9.63
CA LEU A 99 -14.23 3.10 9.72
C LEU A 99 -13.82 4.45 9.11
N PHE A 100 -14.41 4.86 7.99
CA PHE A 100 -14.03 6.11 7.33
C PHE A 100 -14.28 7.29 8.26
N ASP A 101 -15.47 7.38 8.85
CA ASP A 101 -15.83 8.45 9.79
C ASP A 101 -14.95 8.45 11.04
N GLN A 102 -14.63 7.26 11.57
CA GLN A 102 -13.78 7.11 12.74
C GLN A 102 -12.36 7.66 12.51
N TYR A 103 -11.79 7.43 11.33
CA TYR A 103 -10.41 7.80 11.03
C TYR A 103 -10.29 9.03 10.11
N ALA A 104 -11.39 9.67 9.72
CA ALA A 104 -11.39 10.82 8.81
C ALA A 104 -10.49 11.96 9.30
N LYS A 105 -10.52 12.23 10.61
CA LYS A 105 -9.78 13.34 11.22
C LYS A 105 -8.40 12.91 11.75
N PRO A 106 -7.37 13.76 11.62
CA PRO A 106 -6.10 13.52 12.31
C PRO A 106 -6.28 13.39 13.82
N ASN A 107 -5.50 12.52 14.46
CA ASN A 107 -5.54 12.33 15.91
C ASN A 107 -4.11 12.34 16.47
N GLY A 108 -3.73 13.45 17.11
CA GLY A 108 -2.39 13.64 17.69
C GLY A 108 -2.12 12.80 18.94
N THR A 109 -3.16 12.29 19.62
CA THR A 109 -2.99 11.35 20.73
C THR A 109 -2.55 9.98 20.24
N ASN A 110 -3.07 9.54 19.09
CA ASN A 110 -2.84 8.21 18.54
C ASN A 110 -1.72 8.17 17.48
N CYS A 111 -1.25 9.32 17.01
CA CYS A 111 -0.23 9.41 15.96
C CYS A 111 0.67 10.63 16.17
N LEU A 112 1.97 10.38 16.40
CA LEU A 112 2.99 11.42 16.57
C LEU A 112 3.07 12.35 15.36
N SER A 113 2.94 11.81 14.14
CA SER A 113 2.95 12.61 12.91
C SER A 113 1.71 13.50 12.78
N CYS A 114 0.53 13.07 13.28
CA CYS A 114 -0.63 13.94 13.40
C CYS A 114 -0.39 15.05 14.44
N LYS A 115 0.22 14.71 15.59
CA LYS A 115 0.61 15.69 16.62
C LYS A 115 1.55 16.75 16.04
N ALA A 116 2.51 16.30 15.22
CA ALA A 116 3.50 17.13 14.54
C ALA A 116 2.97 17.83 13.26
N LYS A 117 1.65 17.77 13.02
CA LYS A 117 0.98 18.40 11.86
C LYS A 117 1.56 17.99 10.50
N ALA A 118 2.20 16.83 10.42
CA ALA A 118 2.72 16.30 9.18
C ALA A 118 1.56 16.02 8.21
N LYS A 119 1.70 16.44 6.96
CA LYS A 119 0.70 16.29 5.91
C LYS A 119 0.20 14.84 5.80
N ARG A 120 -1.10 14.66 6.00
CA ARG A 120 -1.80 13.37 5.93
C ARG A 120 -2.48 13.23 4.57
N LYS A 121 -2.44 12.04 3.96
CA LYS A 121 -3.10 11.70 2.70
C LYS A 121 -3.78 10.34 2.82
N LEU A 122 -4.86 10.15 2.08
CA LEU A 122 -5.59 8.89 2.01
C LEU A 122 -5.07 8.02 0.86
N TYR A 123 -4.90 6.74 1.13
CA TYR A 123 -4.51 5.71 0.19
C TYR A 123 -5.45 4.51 0.27
N PHE A 124 -5.51 3.76 -0.82
CA PHE A 124 -6.30 2.55 -0.97
C PHE A 124 -5.41 1.42 -1.48
N MET A 125 -5.57 0.24 -0.90
CA MET A 125 -5.02 -1.01 -1.42
C MET A 125 -6.13 -1.78 -2.12
N VAL A 126 -6.02 -1.90 -3.42
CA VAL A 126 -6.96 -2.67 -4.24
C VAL A 126 -6.42 -4.09 -4.41
N PRO A 127 -7.08 -5.11 -3.85
CA PRO A 127 -6.64 -6.49 -4.01
C PRO A 127 -6.97 -6.99 -5.42
N VAL A 128 -5.95 -7.58 -6.06
CA VAL A 128 -6.04 -8.09 -7.42
C VAL A 128 -5.37 -9.44 -7.52
N TYR A 129 -5.88 -10.32 -8.37
CA TYR A 129 -5.16 -11.52 -8.78
C TYR A 129 -4.40 -11.23 -10.07
N ASP A 130 -3.11 -11.53 -10.06
CA ASP A 130 -2.21 -11.35 -11.18
C ASP A 130 -2.10 -12.69 -11.95
N PRO A 131 -2.73 -12.82 -13.13
CA PRO A 131 -2.73 -14.07 -13.89
C PRO A 131 -1.33 -14.47 -14.37
N GLU A 132 -0.40 -13.51 -14.50
CA GLU A 132 0.99 -13.78 -14.87
C GLU A 132 1.71 -14.62 -13.79
N TYR A 133 1.46 -14.28 -12.52
CA TYR A 133 2.09 -14.94 -11.37
C TYR A 133 1.18 -15.91 -10.63
N LYS A 134 -0.07 -16.03 -11.08
CA LYS A 134 -1.10 -16.92 -10.53
C LYS A 134 -1.32 -16.74 -9.02
N THR A 135 -1.31 -15.49 -8.57
CA THR A 135 -1.46 -15.17 -7.14
C THR A 135 -2.03 -13.77 -6.94
N TRP A 136 -2.51 -13.52 -5.73
CA TRP A 136 -2.92 -12.18 -5.29
C TRP A 136 -1.75 -11.20 -5.14
N ARG A 137 -2.03 -9.93 -5.42
CA ARG A 137 -1.19 -8.73 -5.28
C ARG A 137 -2.10 -7.55 -4.93
N VAL A 138 -1.52 -6.38 -4.68
CA VAL A 138 -2.25 -5.15 -4.34
C VAL A 138 -1.76 -3.97 -5.16
N LEU A 139 -2.68 -3.11 -5.58
CA LEU A 139 -2.38 -1.78 -6.11
C LEU A 139 -2.46 -0.78 -4.95
N ASP A 140 -1.36 -0.10 -4.62
CA ASP A 140 -1.34 0.95 -3.57
C ASP A 140 -1.54 2.34 -4.19
N LEU A 141 -2.77 2.86 -4.13
CA LEU A 141 -3.23 4.02 -4.87
C LEU A 141 -3.51 5.21 -3.96
N LYS A 142 -3.09 6.41 -4.38
CA LYS A 142 -3.58 7.66 -3.78
C LYS A 142 -5.08 7.79 -4.03
N GLU A 143 -5.78 8.46 -3.11
CA GLU A 143 -7.22 8.74 -3.19
C GLU A 143 -7.71 9.17 -4.59
N PHE A 144 -7.07 10.16 -5.21
CA PHE A 144 -7.46 10.61 -6.56
C PHE A 144 -7.43 9.49 -7.61
N HIS A 145 -6.44 8.60 -7.53
CA HIS A 145 -6.33 7.46 -8.45
C HIS A 145 -7.37 6.39 -8.15
N ALA A 146 -7.59 6.07 -6.87
CA ALA A 146 -8.61 5.12 -6.45
C ALA A 146 -10.00 5.58 -6.89
N ASN A 147 -10.33 6.86 -6.71
CA ASN A 147 -11.58 7.46 -7.15
C ASN A 147 -11.81 7.32 -8.66
N ASN A 148 -10.76 7.48 -9.47
CA ASN A 148 -10.89 7.29 -10.93
C ASN A 148 -11.18 5.82 -11.28
N LEU A 149 -10.57 4.85 -10.58
CA LEU A 149 -10.91 3.44 -10.77
C LEU A 149 -12.33 3.11 -10.32
N MET A 150 -12.81 3.70 -9.21
CA MET A 150 -14.21 3.54 -8.75
C MET A 150 -15.20 4.06 -9.80
N ILE A 151 -14.91 5.22 -10.40
CA ILE A 151 -15.73 5.80 -11.48
C ILE A 151 -15.79 4.86 -12.70
N ASP A 152 -14.67 4.28 -13.11
CA ASP A 152 -14.63 3.36 -14.25
C ASP A 152 -15.31 2.02 -13.92
N PHE A 153 -15.13 1.53 -12.69
CA PHE A 153 -15.83 0.36 -12.15
C PHE A 153 -17.36 0.54 -12.24
N ASP A 154 -17.89 1.66 -11.74
CA ASP A 154 -19.32 1.98 -11.78
C ASP A 154 -19.86 2.04 -13.22
N LYS A 155 -19.10 2.63 -14.16
CA LYS A 155 -19.50 2.70 -15.58
C LYS A 155 -19.63 1.32 -16.19
N LEU A 156 -18.64 0.46 -15.96
CA LEU A 156 -18.60 -0.90 -16.51
C LEU A 156 -19.69 -1.77 -15.90
N GLU A 157 -19.83 -1.80 -14.58
CA GLU A 157 -20.92 -2.56 -13.93
C GLU A 157 -22.28 -2.06 -14.38
N LYS A 158 -22.51 -0.74 -14.44
CA LYS A 158 -23.78 -0.18 -14.92
C LYS A 158 -24.09 -0.58 -16.36
N ALA A 159 -23.08 -0.65 -17.23
CA ALA A 159 -23.26 -1.09 -18.60
C ALA A 159 -23.63 -2.58 -18.68
N ALA A 160 -22.92 -3.43 -17.96
CA ALA A 160 -23.16 -4.87 -17.92
C ALA A 160 -24.48 -5.26 -17.24
N LYS A 161 -24.86 -4.57 -16.16
CA LYS A 161 -26.12 -4.77 -15.43
C LYS A 161 -27.38 -4.54 -16.27
N LYS A 162 -27.28 -3.83 -17.40
CA LYS A 162 -28.37 -3.73 -18.38
C LYS A 162 -28.72 -5.07 -19.04
N PHE A 163 -27.75 -5.98 -19.14
CA PHE A 163 -27.90 -7.28 -19.79
C PHE A 163 -27.91 -8.42 -18.76
N LYS A 164 -27.18 -8.27 -17.65
CA LYS A 164 -27.09 -9.24 -16.55
C LYS A 164 -27.21 -8.50 -15.20
N PRO A 165 -28.42 -8.38 -14.61
CA PRO A 165 -28.65 -7.57 -13.41
C PRO A 165 -27.75 -7.89 -12.21
N ASP A 166 -27.38 -9.17 -12.04
CA ASP A 166 -26.53 -9.63 -10.94
C ASP A 166 -25.03 -9.62 -11.28
N TYR A 167 -24.63 -8.93 -12.36
CA TYR A 167 -23.24 -8.82 -12.75
C TYR A 167 -22.44 -8.01 -11.72
N THR A 168 -21.24 -8.49 -11.39
CA THR A 168 -20.21 -7.71 -10.68
C THR A 168 -18.86 -7.86 -11.37
N LEU A 169 -18.05 -6.81 -11.32
CA LEU A 169 -16.65 -6.86 -11.73
C LEU A 169 -15.77 -7.62 -10.73
N THR A 170 -16.25 -7.84 -9.49
CA THR A 170 -15.53 -8.63 -8.50
C THR A 170 -15.46 -10.09 -8.95
N GLY A 171 -14.25 -10.63 -9.08
CA GLY A 171 -14.03 -11.94 -9.66
C GLY A 171 -14.05 -11.98 -11.18
N ASP A 172 -14.02 -10.82 -11.85
CA ASP A 172 -13.94 -10.69 -13.30
C ASP A 172 -12.64 -9.98 -13.75
N ALA A 173 -12.28 -10.17 -15.01
CA ALA A 173 -11.05 -9.66 -15.60
C ALA A 173 -11.17 -8.18 -15.99
N VAL A 174 -10.15 -7.42 -15.61
CA VAL A 174 -10.02 -5.99 -15.93
C VAL A 174 -8.61 -5.68 -16.39
N THR A 175 -8.47 -4.78 -17.37
CA THR A 175 -7.19 -4.19 -17.72
C THR A 175 -7.05 -2.86 -17.02
N ILE A 176 -5.97 -2.71 -16.25
CA ILE A 176 -5.63 -1.46 -15.57
C ILE A 176 -4.43 -0.85 -16.28
N SER A 177 -4.60 0.38 -16.74
CA SER A 177 -3.61 1.10 -17.54
C SER A 177 -3.23 2.41 -16.88
N LYS A 178 -1.98 2.82 -17.04
CA LYS A 178 -1.55 4.17 -16.70
C LYS A 178 -1.92 5.15 -17.82
N ALA A 179 -2.87 6.03 -17.55
CA ALA A 179 -3.10 7.25 -18.31
C ALA A 179 -2.18 8.38 -17.80
N ASP A 180 -1.91 9.43 -18.59
CA ASP A 180 -0.96 10.53 -18.31
C ASP A 180 -0.62 10.74 -16.81
N LYS A 181 -1.62 11.15 -16.02
CA LYS A 181 -1.50 11.41 -14.57
C LYS A 181 -2.46 10.57 -13.72
N SER A 182 -3.02 9.48 -14.25
CA SER A 182 -3.96 8.63 -13.51
C SER A 182 -3.92 7.17 -13.98
N TYR A 183 -4.73 6.33 -13.37
CA TYR A 183 -5.02 4.98 -13.85
C TYR A 183 -6.46 4.93 -14.33
N SER A 184 -6.71 4.06 -15.30
CA SER A 184 -8.02 3.74 -15.85
C SER A 184 -8.27 2.24 -15.76
N LEU A 185 -9.55 1.86 -15.78
CA LEU A 185 -9.99 0.48 -15.73
C LEU A 185 -10.90 0.18 -16.92
N GLU A 186 -10.60 -0.91 -17.62
CA GLU A 186 -11.38 -1.40 -18.76
C GLU A 186 -11.70 -2.89 -18.56
N SER A 187 -12.80 -3.36 -19.15
CA SER A 187 -13.12 -4.79 -19.17
C SER A 187 -12.05 -5.56 -19.96
N ALA A 188 -11.72 -6.76 -19.51
CA ALA A 188 -10.82 -7.66 -20.21
C ALA A 188 -11.43 -9.06 -20.26
N ASP A 189 -10.86 -9.92 -21.10
CA ASP A 189 -11.23 -11.33 -21.19
C ASP A 189 -10.06 -12.19 -20.70
N LEU A 190 -10.37 -13.17 -19.85
CA LEU A 190 -9.46 -14.24 -19.43
C LEU A 190 -10.19 -15.58 -19.55
N ASP A 191 -9.43 -16.66 -19.64
CA ASP A 191 -9.99 -18.01 -19.62
C ASP A 191 -10.75 -18.25 -18.30
N GLU A 192 -11.89 -18.95 -18.36
CA GLU A 192 -12.74 -19.21 -17.17
C GLU A 192 -11.96 -19.94 -16.07
N GLY A 193 -11.04 -20.84 -16.42
CA GLY A 193 -10.20 -21.53 -15.45
C GLY A 193 -9.26 -20.59 -14.66
N VAL A 194 -8.88 -19.45 -15.25
CA VAL A 194 -8.11 -18.40 -14.55
C VAL A 194 -9.02 -17.60 -13.62
N LEU A 195 -10.23 -17.28 -14.07
CA LEU A 195 -11.23 -16.58 -13.25
C LEU A 195 -11.62 -17.42 -12.04
N ASP A 196 -11.84 -18.72 -12.21
CA ASP A 196 -12.16 -19.64 -11.11
C ASP A 196 -11.03 -19.73 -10.07
N ALA A 197 -9.78 -19.79 -10.53
CA ALA A 197 -8.62 -19.74 -9.65
C ALA A 197 -8.53 -18.41 -8.89
N ALA A 198 -8.82 -17.29 -9.56
CA ALA A 198 -8.82 -15.97 -8.93
C ALA A 198 -9.94 -15.81 -7.90
N ARG A 199 -11.14 -16.30 -8.19
CA ARG A 199 -12.31 -16.23 -7.28
C ARG A 199 -12.06 -16.94 -5.95
N ALA A 200 -11.18 -17.95 -5.90
CA ALA A 200 -10.77 -18.60 -4.66
C ALA A 200 -10.04 -17.66 -3.67
N PHE A 201 -9.51 -16.52 -4.14
CA PHE A 201 -8.87 -15.52 -3.29
C PHE A 201 -9.83 -14.45 -2.76
N ILE A 202 -11.07 -14.39 -3.25
CA ILE A 202 -12.07 -13.41 -2.77
C ILE A 202 -12.38 -13.72 -1.30
N GLY A 203 -12.26 -12.69 -0.44
CA GLY A 203 -12.44 -12.83 1.02
C GLY A 203 -11.34 -13.64 1.72
N SER A 204 -10.23 -13.95 1.05
CA SER A 204 -9.14 -14.74 1.64
C SER A 204 -8.44 -14.00 2.78
N THR A 205 -8.21 -14.70 3.89
CA THR A 205 -7.42 -14.22 5.03
C THR A 205 -5.91 -14.17 4.76
N GLU A 206 -5.46 -14.62 3.59
CA GLU A 206 -4.06 -14.52 3.18
C GLU A 206 -3.63 -13.08 2.92
N ILE A 207 -4.57 -12.19 2.57
CA ILE A 207 -4.26 -10.78 2.29
C ILE A 207 -4.18 -10.01 3.61
N LYS A 208 -2.97 -9.92 4.16
CA LYS A 208 -2.71 -9.24 5.43
C LYS A 208 -2.47 -7.75 5.26
N TYR A 209 -3.55 -6.99 5.16
CA TYR A 209 -3.51 -5.54 4.94
C TYR A 209 -2.73 -4.76 6.01
N GLU A 210 -2.74 -5.18 7.28
CA GLU A 210 -1.95 -4.52 8.33
C GLU A 210 -0.44 -4.66 8.12
N GLU A 211 0.01 -5.83 7.66
CA GLU A 211 1.41 -6.08 7.32
C GLU A 211 1.79 -5.28 6.07
N LEU A 212 0.89 -5.23 5.07
CA LEU A 212 1.06 -4.40 3.87
C LEU A 212 1.07 -2.90 4.21
N ALA A 213 0.29 -2.45 5.19
CA ALA A 213 0.29 -1.05 5.59
C ALA A 213 1.61 -0.65 6.26
N ASN A 214 2.44 -1.61 6.69
CA ASN A 214 3.75 -1.39 7.28
C ASN A 214 3.73 -0.31 8.38
N PHE A 215 2.88 -0.52 9.39
CA PHE A 215 2.80 0.36 10.54
C PHE A 215 4.13 0.36 11.31
N ARG A 216 4.70 1.55 11.46
CA ARG A 216 5.97 1.76 12.16
C ARG A 216 5.75 1.98 13.65
N THR A 217 6.80 1.73 14.43
CA THR A 217 6.82 2.08 15.85
C THR A 217 6.84 3.59 16.04
N GLU A 218 6.50 4.07 17.24
CA GLU A 218 6.57 5.49 17.54
C GLU A 218 8.01 6.02 17.44
N ASP A 219 9.00 5.22 17.85
CA ASP A 219 10.43 5.60 17.79
C ASP A 219 10.90 5.77 16.35
N ASP A 220 10.54 4.85 15.45
CA ASP A 220 10.83 4.97 14.02
C ASP A 220 10.21 6.25 13.44
N ILE A 221 8.97 6.54 13.82
CA ILE A 221 8.26 7.74 13.36
C ILE A 221 8.96 8.99 13.90
N ARG A 222 9.37 9.00 15.16
CA ARG A 222 10.10 10.11 15.77
C ARG A 222 11.42 10.37 15.05
N GLU A 223 12.17 9.33 14.70
CA GLU A 223 13.40 9.45 13.92
C GLU A 223 13.12 10.05 12.53
N ILE A 224 12.09 9.56 11.83
CA ILE A 224 11.67 10.10 10.53
C ILE A 224 11.35 11.60 10.62
N LEU A 225 10.64 12.02 11.68
CA LEU A 225 10.22 13.41 11.86
C LEU A 225 11.37 14.33 12.31
N LYS A 226 12.29 13.85 13.15
CA LYS A 226 13.50 14.61 13.56
C LYS A 226 14.39 14.94 12.37
N ASN A 227 14.46 14.04 11.39
CA ASN A 227 15.23 14.24 10.16
C ASN A 227 14.57 15.22 9.18
N ALA A 228 13.34 15.67 9.41
CA ALA A 228 12.63 16.58 8.52
C ALA A 228 12.99 18.05 8.80
N THR A 229 13.50 18.79 7.83
CA THR A 229 13.85 20.21 7.98
C THR A 229 12.67 21.16 7.76
N LYS A 230 11.49 20.67 7.36
CA LYS A 230 10.31 21.48 7.03
C LYS A 230 9.00 20.69 7.17
N ASN A 231 7.88 21.42 7.19
CA ASN A 231 6.50 20.88 7.12
C ASN A 231 6.11 19.91 8.25
N VAL A 232 6.87 19.95 9.34
CA VAL A 232 6.66 19.18 10.57
C VAL A 232 6.93 20.11 11.74
N ASP A 233 6.04 20.09 12.72
CA ASP A 233 6.24 20.76 14.00
C ASP A 233 7.15 19.90 14.87
N GLN A 234 8.45 20.18 14.91
CA GLN A 234 9.41 19.41 15.70
C GLN A 234 9.29 19.65 17.21
N SER A 235 8.64 20.75 17.64
CA SER A 235 8.52 21.09 19.06
C SER A 235 7.75 20.04 19.86
N VAL A 236 6.88 19.27 19.21
CA VAL A 236 6.09 18.21 19.86
C VAL A 236 6.82 16.87 19.97
N LEU A 237 8.05 16.79 19.45
CA LEU A 237 8.93 15.62 19.51
C LEU A 237 9.84 15.61 20.74
N GLU A 238 9.87 16.71 21.48
CA GLU A 238 10.59 16.85 22.76
C GLU A 238 9.67 16.44 23.91
N ASP A 239 9.48 15.13 24.08
CA ASP A 239 8.94 14.52 25.31
C ASP A 239 9.21 13.00 25.24
N GLY A 240 10.09 12.52 26.13
CA GLY A 240 10.59 11.15 26.26
C GLY A 240 12.06 11.20 26.72
N PRO A 241 12.47 10.50 27.80
CA PRO A 241 13.68 10.84 28.54
C PRO A 241 14.89 10.74 27.63
N ILE A 242 15.74 11.77 27.72
CA ILE A 242 17.13 11.60 27.34
C ILE A 242 17.69 10.60 28.35
N THR A 243 17.72 9.31 28.00
CA THR A 243 18.69 8.41 28.61
C THR A 243 20.06 8.84 28.08
N VAL A 244 20.58 9.91 28.68
CA VAL A 244 22.02 10.02 28.83
C VAL A 244 22.34 8.81 29.69
N SER A 245 22.87 7.74 29.10
CA SER A 245 23.56 6.72 29.88
C SER A 245 24.57 7.47 30.77
N ASP A 246 24.70 7.03 32.01
CA ASP A 246 25.63 7.54 33.03
C ASP A 246 27.11 7.40 32.61
N GLU A 247 27.50 8.02 31.50
CA GLU A 247 28.88 8.27 31.11
C GLU A 247 29.12 9.80 31.16
N TYR A 248 28.63 10.41 32.23
CA TYR A 248 29.54 11.22 33.04
C TYR A 248 30.43 10.24 33.81
N LEU A 249 31.60 9.91 33.27
CA LEU A 249 32.75 9.67 34.13
C LEU A 249 33.81 10.72 33.78
N PRO A 250 34.19 11.57 34.75
CA PRO A 250 35.31 12.48 34.58
C PRO A 250 36.58 11.67 34.76
N PHE A 251 37.38 11.51 33.70
CA PHE A 251 38.84 11.43 33.74
C PHE A 251 39.42 11.95 32.43
#